data_AF-A0A854N1V6-F1
#
_entry.id   AF-A0A854N1V6-F1
#
_cell.length_a   1.000
_cell.length_b   1.000
_cell.length_c   1.000
_cell.angle_alpha   90.00
_cell.angle_beta   90.00
_cell.angle_gamma   90.00
#
_symmetry.space_group_name_H-M   'P 1'
#
loop_
_entity.id
_entity.type
_entity.pdbx_description
1 polymer ?
#
loop_
_entity_poly.entity_id
_entity_poly.type
_entity_poly.pdbx_seq_one_letter_code
_entity_poly.pdbx_strand_id
1 'polypeptide(L)'
;MNYTVTAADLANGYITAAIPVTGEGPVAIHAEAVDAQGNVDVADADVTVTVDTVPADLIGAITIPEDLNGDGILNADELGTDGSFNAQVALGPDALDGTVV
;
A
#
# COMPACT_ATOMS: atom_id res chain seq x y z
N MET A 1 -22.96 -2.97 14.02
CA MET A 1 -23.38 -4.39 13.98
C MET A 1 -23.46 -4.88 15.41
N ASN A 2 -24.36 -5.80 15.74
CA ASN A 2 -24.48 -6.32 17.11
C ASN A 2 -23.95 -7.75 17.16
N TYR A 3 -23.15 -8.07 18.17
CA TYR A 3 -22.60 -9.40 18.41
C TYR A 3 -22.90 -9.81 19.85
N THR A 4 -23.42 -11.03 20.03
CA THR A 4 -23.66 -11.59 21.36
C THR A 4 -22.41 -12.31 21.83
N VAL A 5 -21.82 -11.82 22.92
CA VAL A 5 -20.64 -12.42 23.53
C VAL A 5 -20.96 -13.82 24.03
N THR A 6 -20.17 -14.81 23.62
CA THR A 6 -20.31 -16.21 23.99
C THR A 6 -19.37 -16.60 25.14
N ALA A 7 -19.59 -17.77 25.75
CA ALA A 7 -18.67 -18.29 26.76
C ALA A 7 -17.23 -18.50 26.23
N ALA A 8 -17.08 -18.79 24.93
CA ALA A 8 -15.77 -18.92 24.31
C ALA A 8 -15.05 -17.57 24.21
N ASP A 9 -15.77 -16.50 23.88
CA ASP A 9 -15.20 -15.14 23.83
C ASP A 9 -14.69 -14.70 25.21
N LEU A 10 -15.44 -14.99 26.27
CA LEU A 10 -15.01 -14.73 27.65
C LEU A 10 -13.76 -15.53 28.02
N ALA A 11 -13.70 -16.80 27.62
CA ALA A 11 -12.54 -17.66 27.89
C ALA A 11 -11.29 -17.20 27.11
N ASN A 12 -11.47 -16.66 25.91
CA ASN A 12 -10.40 -16.13 25.06
C ASN A 12 -9.97 -14.70 25.45
N GLY A 13 -10.88 -13.92 26.04
CA GLY A 13 -10.67 -12.52 26.39
C GLY A 13 -10.84 -11.53 25.23
N TYR A 14 -11.33 -11.98 24.07
CA TYR A 14 -11.57 -11.12 22.90
C TYR A 14 -12.69 -11.67 22.01
N ILE A 15 -13.28 -10.79 21.20
CA ILE A 15 -14.22 -11.13 20.13
C ILE A 15 -13.55 -10.96 18.77
N THR A 16 -14.08 -11.62 17.73
CA THR A 16 -13.65 -11.41 16.34
C THR A 16 -14.80 -10.85 15.52
N ALA A 17 -14.56 -9.76 14.80
CA ALA A 17 -15.53 -9.16 13.88
C ALA A 17 -14.91 -9.05 12.48
N ALA A 18 -15.68 -9.42 11.45
CA ALA A 18 -15.28 -9.23 10.07
C ALA A 18 -15.71 -7.83 9.61
N ILE A 19 -14.74 -6.97 9.28
CA ILE A 19 -14.98 -5.63 8.75
C ILE A 19 -14.74 -5.67 7.24
N PRO A 20 -15.76 -5.46 6.40
CA PRO A 20 -15.57 -5.42 4.96
C PRO A 20 -14.74 -4.18 4.59
N VAL A 21 -13.69 -4.39 3.81
CA VAL A 21 -12.90 -3.31 3.21
C VAL A 21 -13.57 -2.90 1.90
N THR A 22 -14.07 -1.67 1.84
CA THR A 22 -14.82 -1.16 0.67
C THR A 22 -13.98 -0.30 -0.26
N GLY A 23 -12.72 -0.03 0.07
CA GLY A 23 -11.81 0.75 -0.75
C GLY A 23 -10.57 1.22 0.04
N GLU A 24 -9.79 2.08 -0.61
CA GLU A 24 -8.60 2.72 -0.05
C GLU A 24 -8.91 3.66 1.11
N GLY A 25 -7.91 3.86 1.97
CA GLY A 25 -7.91 4.89 2.99
C GLY A 25 -8.34 4.42 4.38
N PRO A 26 -8.71 5.36 5.27
CA PRO A 26 -8.93 5.06 6.68
C PRO A 26 -10.26 4.35 6.92
N VAL A 27 -10.21 3.31 7.74
CA VAL A 27 -11.35 2.59 8.31
C VAL A 27 -11.36 2.82 9.81
N ALA A 28 -12.36 3.54 10.30
CA ALA A 28 -12.59 3.76 11.73
C ALA A 28 -13.40 2.60 12.30
N ILE A 29 -12.92 2.04 13.41
CA ILE A 29 -13.54 0.92 14.12
C ILE A 29 -13.91 1.41 15.52
N HIS A 30 -15.20 1.29 15.81
CA HIS A 30 -15.79 1.61 17.10
C HIS A 30 -16.49 0.37 17.66
N ALA A 31 -16.22 0.04 18.93
CA ALA A 31 -16.82 -1.10 19.62
C ALA A 31 -17.22 -0.70 21.03
N GLU A 32 -18.46 -1.03 21.40
CA GLU A 32 -19.00 -0.86 22.75
C GLU A 32 -19.63 -2.19 23.19
N ALA A 33 -19.51 -2.49 24.47
CA ALA A 33 -20.19 -3.61 25.09
C ALA A 33 -21.38 -3.09 25.93
N VAL A 34 -22.48 -3.84 25.94
CA VAL A 34 -23.61 -3.58 26.83
C VAL A 34 -23.96 -4.86 27.57
N ASP A 35 -24.13 -4.77 28.89
CA ASP A 35 -24.54 -5.93 29.70
C ASP A 35 -26.07 -6.10 29.73
N ALA A 36 -26.53 -7.18 30.39
CA ALA A 36 -27.95 -7.49 30.49
C ALA A 36 -28.74 -6.51 31.38
N GLN A 37 -28.08 -5.66 32.16
CA GLN A 37 -28.69 -4.59 32.95
C GLN A 37 -28.73 -3.26 32.19
N GLY A 38 -28.10 -3.20 31.00
CA GLY A 38 -28.02 -2.00 30.17
C GLY A 38 -26.83 -1.11 30.50
N ASN A 39 -25.85 -1.58 31.27
CA ASN A 39 -24.61 -0.84 31.49
C ASN A 39 -23.78 -0.90 30.20
N VAL A 40 -23.40 0.27 29.68
CA VAL A 40 -22.60 0.40 28.46
C VAL A 40 -21.16 0.69 28.83
N ASP A 41 -20.25 -0.05 28.20
CA ASP A 41 -18.82 0.23 28.26
C ASP A 41 -18.52 1.54 27.53
N VAL A 42 -17.75 2.43 28.16
CA VAL A 42 -17.32 3.66 27.51
C VAL A 42 -16.05 3.34 26.73
N ALA A 43 -16.16 3.19 25.42
CA ALA A 43 -15.02 2.91 24.56
C ALA A 43 -13.92 3.97 24.75
N ASP A 44 -12.66 3.51 24.84
CA ASP A 44 -11.50 4.35 25.19
C ASP A 44 -11.09 5.29 24.03
N ALA A 45 -11.38 4.93 22.78
CA ALA A 45 -11.36 5.75 21.55
C ALA A 45 -11.62 4.86 20.32
N ASP A 46 -11.87 5.48 19.15
CA ASP A 46 -11.90 4.77 17.87
C ASP A 46 -10.49 4.28 17.47
N VAL A 47 -10.42 3.09 16.90
CA VAL A 47 -9.19 2.59 16.24
C VAL A 47 -9.29 2.87 14.74
N THR A 48 -8.28 3.53 14.18
CA THR A 48 -8.21 3.77 12.73
C THR A 48 -7.18 2.85 12.09
N VAL A 49 -7.59 2.11 11.07
CA VAL A 49 -6.71 1.28 10.22
C VAL A 49 -6.72 1.87 8.81
N THR A 50 -5.55 2.10 8.22
CA THR A 50 -5.46 2.57 6.83
C THR A 50 -5.31 1.36 5.91
N VAL A 51 -6.19 1.27 4.92
CA VAL A 51 -6.10 0.33 3.81
C VAL A 51 -5.29 0.99 2.70
N ASP A 52 -4.26 0.28 2.26
CA ASP A 52 -3.43 0.66 1.12
C ASP A 52 -3.33 -0.54 0.17
N THR A 53 -4.00 -0.43 -0.98
CA THR A 53 -3.91 -1.39 -2.08
C THR A 53 -3.33 -0.79 -3.35
N VAL A 54 -2.86 0.46 -3.30
CA VAL A 54 -2.21 1.10 -4.45
C VAL A 54 -0.84 0.46 -4.65
N PRO A 55 -0.56 -0.13 -5.83
CA PRO A 55 0.77 -0.64 -6.12
C PRO A 55 1.79 0.50 -6.13
N ALA A 56 2.97 0.25 -5.58
CA ALA A 56 4.06 1.22 -5.62
C ALA A 56 4.52 1.47 -7.06
N ASP A 57 4.67 2.74 -7.41
CA ASP A 57 5.25 3.21 -8.66
C ASP A 57 6.76 3.36 -8.50
N LEU A 58 7.49 2.28 -8.80
CA LEU A 58 8.94 2.18 -8.55
C LEU A 58 9.80 2.43 -9.79
N ILE A 59 9.24 2.33 -11.00
CA ILE A 59 9.99 2.39 -12.26
C ILE A 59 9.44 3.50 -13.14
N GLY A 60 10.30 4.46 -13.46
CA GLY A 60 10.03 5.54 -14.40
C GLY A 60 10.44 5.22 -15.84
N ALA A 61 10.66 6.28 -16.62
CA ALA A 61 11.04 6.17 -18.02
C ALA A 61 12.35 5.40 -18.23
N ILE A 62 12.41 4.67 -19.34
CA ILE A 62 13.64 4.07 -19.84
C ILE A 62 14.16 4.97 -20.95
N THR A 63 15.42 5.39 -20.84
CA THR A 63 16.09 6.22 -21.84
C THR A 63 17.40 5.61 -22.29
N ILE A 64 17.75 5.88 -23.53
CA ILE A 64 19.07 5.64 -24.09
C ILE A 64 19.70 7.02 -24.30
N PRO A 65 20.59 7.49 -23.41
CA PRO A 65 21.17 8.83 -23.50
C PRO A 65 21.94 9.08 -24.80
N GLU A 66 22.40 8.00 -25.43
CA GLU A 66 23.11 8.05 -26.71
C GLU A 66 22.17 8.30 -27.92
N ASP A 67 20.85 8.14 -27.80
CA ASP A 67 19.89 8.63 -28.80
C ASP A 67 19.78 10.16 -28.71
N LEU A 68 20.71 10.84 -29.39
CA LEU A 68 20.88 12.28 -29.30
C LEU A 68 19.75 13.05 -29.99
N ASN A 69 19.12 12.44 -30.99
CA ASN A 69 18.08 13.09 -31.79
C ASN A 69 16.66 12.78 -31.29
N GLY A 70 16.50 11.73 -30.48
CA GLY A 70 15.27 11.37 -29.78
C GLY A 70 14.21 10.73 -30.68
N ASP A 71 14.59 10.12 -31.80
CA ASP A 71 13.67 9.41 -32.70
C ASP A 71 13.41 7.95 -32.29
N GLY A 72 14.06 7.48 -31.21
CA GLY A 72 13.92 6.14 -30.67
C GLY A 72 14.70 5.08 -31.44
N ILE A 73 15.61 5.46 -32.34
CA ILE A 73 16.47 4.56 -33.11
C ILE A 73 17.92 4.96 -32.89
N LEU A 74 18.72 4.04 -32.35
CA LEU A 74 20.15 4.25 -32.21
C LEU A 74 20.86 3.97 -33.54
N ASN A 75 21.40 5.01 -34.19
CA ASN A 75 22.14 4.87 -35.44
C ASN A 75 23.67 4.77 -35.22
N ALA A 76 24.44 4.65 -36.30
CA ALA A 76 25.89 4.47 -36.22
C ALA A 76 26.65 5.70 -35.68
N ASP A 77 26.14 6.91 -35.93
CA ASP A 77 26.74 8.14 -35.41
C ASP A 77 26.48 8.27 -33.90
N GLU A 78 25.33 7.77 -33.44
CA GLU A 78 24.88 7.80 -32.03
C GLU A 78 25.48 6.68 -31.18
N LEU A 79 25.59 5.47 -31.73
CA LEU A 79 26.21 4.32 -31.05
C LEU A 79 27.74 4.49 -30.88
N GLY A 80 28.37 5.34 -31.70
CA GLY A 80 29.80 5.55 -31.67
C GLY A 80 30.61 4.32 -32.11
N THR A 81 31.85 4.20 -31.62
CA THR A 81 32.83 3.22 -32.14
C THR A 81 33.12 2.05 -31.20
N ASP A 82 32.62 2.10 -29.95
CA ASP A 82 32.80 1.05 -28.94
C ASP A 82 31.71 -0.04 -29.00
N GLY A 83 30.65 0.20 -29.79
CA GLY A 83 29.59 -0.77 -30.07
C GLY A 83 28.72 -1.10 -28.87
N SER A 84 28.69 -0.24 -27.85
CA SER A 84 27.90 -0.40 -26.63
C SER A 84 27.02 0.82 -26.39
N PHE A 85 25.95 0.66 -25.61
CA PHE A 85 25.08 1.78 -25.22
C PHE A 85 24.70 1.66 -23.74
N ASN A 86 24.28 2.77 -23.15
CA ASN A 86 23.76 2.79 -21.79
C ASN A 86 22.23 2.76 -21.84
N ALA A 87 21.62 1.93 -21.00
CA ALA A 87 20.21 2.05 -20.69
C ALA A 87 20.08 2.68 -19.31
N GLN A 88 19.35 3.78 -19.22
CA GLN A 88 18.97 4.39 -17.95
C GLN A 88 17.51 4.06 -17.67
N VAL A 89 17.24 3.63 -16.45
CA VAL A 89 15.89 3.43 -15.94
C VAL A 89 15.70 4.44 -14.82
N ALA A 90 14.77 5.37 -15.01
CA ALA A 90 14.42 6.32 -13.97
C ALA A 90 13.74 5.60 -12.80
N LEU A 91 13.91 6.12 -11.59
CA LEU A 91 13.14 5.66 -10.44
C LEU A 91 11.75 6.31 -10.46
N GLY A 92 10.74 5.52 -10.11
CA GLY A 92 9.40 6.02 -9.88
C GLY A 92 9.30 6.82 -8.56
N PRO A 93 8.21 7.57 -8.36
CA PRO A 93 8.03 8.45 -7.21
C PRO A 93 8.03 7.72 -5.86
N ASP A 94 7.72 6.42 -5.85
CA ASP A 94 7.66 5.62 -4.63
C ASP A 94 8.98 4.90 -4.31
N ALA A 95 10.00 5.06 -5.16
CA ALA A 95 11.31 4.50 -4.89
C ALA A 95 12.01 5.24 -3.74
N LEU A 96 12.35 4.51 -2.69
CA LEU A 96 13.08 5.01 -1.52
C LEU A 96 14.52 4.48 -1.48
N ASP A 97 15.38 5.09 -0.68
CA ASP A 97 16.75 4.60 -0.50
C ASP A 97 16.77 3.14 -0.01
N GLY A 98 17.63 2.33 -0.61
CA GLY A 98 17.68 0.88 -0.39
C GLY A 98 16.58 0.05 -1.06
N THR A 99 15.64 0.66 -1.81
CA THR A 99 14.67 -0.08 -2.62
C THR A 99 15.39 -0.85 -3.73
N VAL A 100 15.21 -2.17 -3.78
CA VAL A 100 15.67 -3.02 -4.89
C VAL A 100 14.46 -3.37 -5.75
N VAL A 101 14.55 -3.03 -7.04
CA VAL A 101 13.54 -3.25 -8.08
C VAL A 101 13.94 -4.39 -9.02
#